data_AF-A0AAE0C0E0-F1
#
_entry.id   AF-A0AAE0C0E0-F1
#
_cell.length_a   1.000
_cell.length_b   1.000
_cell.length_c   1.000
_cell.angle_alpha   90.00
_cell.angle_beta   90.00
_cell.angle_gamma   90.00
#
_symmetry.space_group_name_H-M   'P 1'
#
loop_
_entity.id
_entity.type
_entity.pdbx_description
1 polymer ?
#
loop_
_entity_poly.entity_id
_entity_poly.type
_entity_poly.pdbx_seq_one_letter_code
_entity_poly.pdbx_strand_id
1 'polypeptide(L)'
;MFDVEPGTANAAFVEVPATFLSGARLWAESLRVVFRSSSCLRLLRIFLKKLLWVTLLTNAVCLLLLLPTCGLLLLGKLLASPFVTFSVADAGWRLVSTWKWALQFWWTVGPWIQLLTLRYVGWSQLDGIFLSVLRDLDPQRADELSRLRPEPATNALLRSMRRQLRMLSLYPLPWLLARAPLIGPLAWPATSLYILQQKVGFQRALACALLAALPLVGDFATYLLRTYFAVTLVARELLEPYFSRKPSARASWWDILAKNEPLLLGFAAPIYAMIEIPLAGPLLWVIAQGCAPMVLLHLR
;
A
#
# COMPACT_ATOMS: atom_id res chain seq x y z
N MET A 1 9.90 36.42 10.60
CA MET A 1 8.93 37.12 9.75
C MET A 1 7.98 36.09 9.15
N PHE A 2 7.04 35.64 9.98
CA PHE A 2 5.83 34.93 9.58
C PHE A 2 4.76 35.49 10.51
N ASP A 3 4.17 36.62 10.12
CA ASP A 3 2.95 37.12 10.76
C ASP A 3 1.83 36.19 10.32
N VAL A 4 1.55 35.20 11.17
CA VAL A 4 0.32 34.41 11.07
C VAL A 4 -0.75 35.24 11.76
N GLU A 5 -1.63 35.86 10.98
CA GLU A 5 -2.80 36.56 11.51
C GLU A 5 -3.61 35.62 12.43
N PRO A 6 -3.85 35.99 13.69
CA PRO A 6 -4.50 35.12 14.68
C PRO A 6 -5.99 34.83 14.41
N GLY A 7 -6.53 35.23 13.25
CA GLY A 7 -7.94 35.01 12.86
C GLY A 7 -8.19 33.84 11.89
N THR A 8 -7.16 33.30 11.21
CA THR A 8 -7.35 32.29 10.15
C THR A 8 -7.33 30.84 10.65
N ALA A 9 -6.82 30.58 11.85
CA ALA A 9 -6.69 29.23 12.39
C ALA A 9 -8.06 28.57 12.69
N ASN A 10 -9.05 29.33 13.14
CA ASN A 10 -10.37 28.77 13.47
C ASN A 10 -11.18 28.36 12.24
N ALA A 11 -11.04 29.05 11.10
CA ALA A 11 -11.71 28.66 9.85
C ALA A 11 -11.09 27.39 9.26
N ALA A 12 -9.75 27.29 9.27
CA ALA A 12 -9.03 26.13 8.75
C ALA A 12 -9.35 24.82 9.51
N PHE A 13 -9.58 24.88 10.83
CA PHE A 13 -9.91 23.68 11.61
C PHE A 13 -11.32 23.13 11.37
N VAL A 14 -12.29 23.97 11.00
CA VAL A 14 -13.68 23.56 10.73
C VAL A 14 -13.85 23.00 9.31
N GLU A 15 -13.05 23.46 8.35
CA GLU A 15 -13.10 22.98 6.95
C GLU A 15 -12.51 21.58 6.75
N VAL A 16 -11.55 21.17 7.60
CA VAL A 16 -10.87 19.87 7.47
C VAL A 16 -11.83 18.68 7.67
N PRO A 17 -12.66 18.61 8.74
CA PRO A 17 -13.63 17.53 8.91
C PRO A 17 -14.65 17.45 7.77
N ALA A 18 -15.16 18.61 7.31
CA ALA A 18 -16.16 18.66 6.25
C ALA A 18 -15.60 18.14 4.92
N THR A 19 -14.37 18.54 4.58
CA THR A 19 -13.68 18.11 3.35
C THR A 19 -13.23 16.65 3.40
N PHE A 20 -12.88 16.15 4.59
CA PHE A 20 -12.61 14.72 4.78
C PHE A 20 -13.88 13.88 4.58
N LEU A 21 -14.99 14.29 5.18
CA LEU A 21 -16.28 13.62 5.01
C LEU A 21 -16.78 13.68 3.57
N SER A 22 -16.53 14.77 2.83
CA SER A 22 -16.84 14.84 1.41
C SER A 22 -16.03 13.82 0.60
N GLY A 23 -14.75 13.62 0.92
CA GLY A 23 -13.93 12.55 0.34
C GLY A 23 -14.50 11.16 0.58
N ALA A 24 -14.97 10.87 1.80
CA ALA A 24 -15.60 9.60 2.13
C ALA A 24 -16.95 9.40 1.41
N ARG A 25 -17.75 10.48 1.26
CA ARG A 25 -19.00 10.46 0.48
C ARG A 25 -18.73 10.21 -1.00
N LEU A 26 -17.72 10.86 -1.57
CA LEU A 26 -17.26 10.64 -2.94
C LEU A 26 -16.87 9.18 -3.19
N TRP A 27 -16.20 8.54 -2.22
CA TRP A 27 -15.93 7.11 -2.28
C TRP A 27 -17.23 6.28 -2.31
N ALA A 28 -18.19 6.55 -1.42
CA ALA A 28 -19.46 5.83 -1.41
C ALA A 28 -20.28 6.01 -2.72
N GLU A 29 -20.26 7.21 -3.30
CA GLU A 29 -20.91 7.50 -4.59
C GLU A 29 -20.20 6.79 -5.75
N SER A 30 -18.88 6.79 -5.75
CA SER A 30 -18.07 6.12 -6.77
C SER A 30 -18.34 4.62 -6.85
N LEU A 31 -18.63 3.96 -5.72
CA LEU A 31 -19.05 2.56 -5.72
C LEU A 31 -20.32 2.35 -6.55
N ARG A 32 -21.32 3.23 -6.43
CA ARG A 32 -22.56 3.12 -7.20
C ARG A 32 -22.31 3.24 -8.70
N VAL A 33 -21.40 4.12 -9.11
CA VAL A 33 -20.99 4.29 -10.51
C VAL A 33 -20.31 3.02 -11.01
N VAL A 34 -19.34 2.49 -10.26
CA VAL A 34 -18.59 1.27 -10.60
C VAL A 34 -19.53 0.08 -10.77
N PHE A 35 -20.51 -0.12 -9.87
CA PHE A 35 -21.46 -1.23 -9.97
C PHE A 35 -22.53 -1.04 -11.05
N ARG A 36 -22.75 0.19 -11.53
CA ARG A 36 -23.69 0.46 -12.64
C ARG A 36 -23.03 0.30 -14.02
N SER A 37 -21.71 0.48 -14.12
CA SER A 37 -20.98 0.36 -15.39
C SER A 37 -20.81 -1.10 -15.81
N SER A 38 -21.52 -1.51 -16.86
CA SER A 38 -21.45 -2.87 -17.42
C SER A 38 -20.06 -3.20 -17.98
N SER A 39 -19.36 -2.20 -18.53
CA SER A 39 -17.97 -2.28 -18.98
C SER A 39 -17.03 -2.58 -17.82
N CYS A 40 -17.18 -1.86 -16.70
CA CYS A 40 -16.39 -2.09 -15.50
C CYS A 40 -16.65 -3.49 -14.92
N LEU A 41 -17.90 -3.92 -14.80
CA LEU A 41 -18.24 -5.27 -14.30
C LEU A 41 -17.69 -6.39 -15.19
N ARG A 42 -17.60 -6.19 -16.51
CA ARG A 42 -17.00 -7.15 -17.44
C ARG A 42 -15.49 -7.26 -17.21
N LEU A 43 -14.80 -6.13 -17.10
CA LEU A 43 -13.36 -6.09 -16.82
C LEU A 43 -13.05 -6.67 -15.44
N LEU A 44 -13.86 -6.35 -14.44
CA LEU A 44 -13.78 -6.91 -13.08
C LEU A 44 -13.89 -8.44 -13.10
N ARG A 45 -14.84 -9.01 -13.86
CA ARG A 45 -14.97 -10.47 -14.00
C ARG A 45 -13.75 -11.12 -14.65
N ILE A 46 -13.19 -10.50 -15.70
CA ILE A 46 -11.97 -10.99 -16.36
C ILE A 46 -10.80 -10.95 -15.38
N PHE A 47 -10.67 -9.85 -14.65
CA PHE A 47 -9.62 -9.66 -13.65
C PHE A 47 -9.75 -10.67 -12.51
N LEU A 48 -10.97 -10.90 -12.01
CA LEU A 48 -11.25 -11.86 -10.95
C LEU A 48 -10.80 -13.27 -11.32
N LYS A 49 -11.09 -13.69 -12.57
CA LYS A 49 -10.61 -14.98 -13.09
C LYS A 49 -9.08 -15.04 -13.09
N LYS A 50 -8.41 -13.99 -13.57
CA LYS A 50 -6.93 -13.93 -13.57
C LYS A 50 -6.35 -13.96 -12.16
N LEU A 51 -6.93 -13.20 -11.23
CA LEU A 51 -6.51 -13.19 -9.83
C LEU A 51 -6.65 -14.58 -9.22
N LEU A 52 -7.80 -15.25 -9.42
CA LEU A 52 -8.00 -16.61 -8.95
C LEU A 52 -6.94 -17.56 -9.50
N TRP A 53 -6.66 -17.49 -10.81
CA TRP A 53 -5.61 -18.29 -11.44
C TRP A 53 -4.21 -18.00 -10.87
N VAL A 54 -3.86 -16.74 -10.67
CA VAL A 54 -2.56 -16.34 -10.07
C VAL A 54 -2.46 -16.85 -8.64
N THR A 55 -3.52 -16.70 -7.83
CA THR A 55 -3.56 -17.19 -6.45
C THR A 55 -3.42 -18.70 -6.41
N LEU A 56 -4.15 -19.43 -7.23
CA LEU A 56 -4.05 -20.90 -7.33
C LEU A 56 -2.66 -21.33 -7.78
N LEU A 57 -2.10 -20.70 -8.81
CA LEU A 57 -0.76 -21.00 -9.32
C LEU A 57 0.31 -20.73 -8.25
N THR A 58 0.23 -19.59 -7.57
CA THR A 58 1.25 -19.23 -6.56
C THR A 58 1.15 -20.15 -5.35
N ASN A 59 -0.07 -20.49 -4.91
CA ASN A 59 -0.29 -21.49 -3.87
C ASN A 59 0.28 -22.86 -4.27
N ALA A 60 0.05 -23.29 -5.52
CA ALA A 60 0.55 -24.56 -6.04
C ALA A 60 2.08 -24.58 -6.10
N VAL A 61 2.71 -23.51 -6.59
CA VAL A 61 4.19 -23.36 -6.59
C VAL A 61 4.74 -23.40 -5.16
N CYS A 62 4.12 -22.69 -4.22
CA CYS A 62 4.53 -22.73 -2.82
C CYS A 62 4.43 -24.14 -2.23
N LEU A 63 3.32 -24.86 -2.45
CA LEU A 63 3.17 -26.25 -2.01
C LEU A 63 4.23 -27.15 -2.66
N LEU A 64 4.50 -26.97 -3.94
CA LEU A 64 5.50 -27.71 -4.69
C LEU A 64 6.94 -27.42 -4.22
N LEU A 65 7.23 -26.21 -3.71
CA LEU A 65 8.53 -25.87 -3.12
C LEU A 65 8.67 -26.34 -1.66
N LEU A 66 7.55 -26.41 -0.92
CA LEU A 66 7.52 -26.88 0.46
C LEU A 66 7.69 -28.40 0.56
N LEU A 67 7.14 -29.16 -0.38
CA LEU A 67 7.24 -30.63 -0.37
C LEU A 67 8.69 -31.14 -0.41
N PRO A 68 9.58 -30.69 -1.33
CA PRO A 68 10.98 -31.10 -1.39
C PRO A 68 11.78 -30.61 -0.19
N THR A 69 11.54 -29.39 0.31
CA THR A 69 12.26 -28.89 1.49
C THR A 69 11.90 -29.69 2.74
N CYS A 70 10.63 -30.07 2.90
CA CYS A 70 10.24 -31.03 3.94
C CYS A 70 10.88 -32.41 3.72
N GLY A 71 10.90 -32.91 2.49
CA GLY A 71 11.54 -34.18 2.14
C GLY A 71 13.04 -34.19 2.44
N LEU A 72 13.76 -33.13 2.09
CA LEU A 72 15.19 -32.97 2.36
C LEU A 72 15.48 -32.84 3.86
N LEU A 73 14.65 -32.10 4.61
CA LEU A 73 14.76 -32.02 6.07
C LEU A 73 14.49 -33.37 6.75
N LEU A 74 13.55 -34.16 6.23
CA LEU A 74 13.26 -35.50 6.71
C LEU A 74 14.43 -36.46 6.39
N LEU A 75 14.94 -36.42 5.16
CA LEU A 75 16.07 -37.23 4.71
C LEU A 75 17.34 -36.92 5.51
N GLY A 76 17.69 -35.63 5.66
CA GLY A 76 18.85 -35.21 6.45
C GLY A 76 18.77 -35.69 7.91
N LYS A 77 17.56 -35.78 8.47
CA LYS A 77 17.34 -36.32 9.82
C LYS A 77 17.41 -37.83 9.88
N LEU A 78 16.89 -38.56 8.89
CA LEU A 78 17.05 -40.02 8.81
C LEU A 78 18.53 -40.40 8.75
N LEU A 79 19.32 -39.65 7.98
CA LEU A 79 20.77 -39.82 7.89
C LEU A 79 21.52 -39.44 9.18
N ALA A 80 21.01 -38.47 9.95
CA ALA A 80 21.57 -38.05 11.24
C ALA A 80 21.11 -38.92 12.43
N SER A 81 20.09 -39.77 12.26
CA SER A 81 19.52 -40.60 13.32
C SER A 81 20.50 -41.54 14.07
N PRO A 82 21.57 -42.11 13.46
CA PRO A 82 22.52 -42.91 14.23
C PRO A 82 23.42 -42.09 15.16
N PHE A 83 23.47 -40.76 14.99
CA PHE A 83 24.35 -39.88 15.76
C PHE A 83 23.61 -39.07 16.84
N VAL A 84 22.27 -39.03 16.79
CA VAL A 84 21.45 -38.25 17.73
C VAL A 84 20.21 -39.06 18.09
N THR A 85 20.01 -39.32 19.38
CA THR A 85 18.80 -39.98 19.91
C THR A 85 17.59 -39.08 19.71
N PHE A 86 16.98 -39.13 18.53
CA PHE A 86 15.75 -38.42 18.23
C PHE A 86 14.54 -39.28 18.61
N SER A 87 13.68 -38.75 19.48
CA SER A 87 12.33 -39.31 19.64
C SER A 87 11.53 -39.06 18.36
N VAL A 88 10.85 -40.10 17.86
CA VAL A 88 9.95 -40.00 16.69
C VAL A 88 8.87 -38.93 16.92
N ALA A 89 8.44 -38.75 18.18
CA ALA A 89 7.49 -37.70 18.56
C ALA A 89 8.04 -36.28 18.29
N ASP A 90 9.32 -36.04 18.58
CA ASP A 90 9.96 -34.72 18.37
C ASP A 90 10.14 -34.42 16.87
N ALA A 91 10.38 -35.44 16.06
CA ALA A 91 10.46 -35.29 14.61
C ALA A 91 9.12 -34.88 14.00
N GLY A 92 8.02 -35.50 14.45
CA GLY A 92 6.66 -35.15 14.05
C GLY A 92 6.28 -33.72 14.41
N TRP A 93 6.49 -33.32 15.68
CA TRP A 93 6.18 -31.97 16.16
C TRP A 93 6.96 -30.87 15.43
N ARG A 94 8.23 -31.11 15.11
CA ARG A 94 9.06 -30.15 14.34
C ARG A 94 8.64 -30.04 12.88
N LEU A 95 8.16 -31.13 12.26
CA LEU A 95 7.61 -31.06 10.90
C LEU A 95 6.33 -30.22 10.88
N VAL A 96 5.42 -30.48 11.83
CA VAL A 96 4.18 -29.70 12.00
C VAL A 96 4.48 -28.23 12.25
N SER A 97 5.47 -27.90 13.09
CA SER A 97 5.82 -26.50 13.35
C SER A 97 6.42 -25.80 12.12
N THR A 98 7.22 -26.51 11.32
CA THR A 98 7.76 -26.00 10.04
C THR A 98 6.64 -25.70 9.05
N TRP A 99 5.67 -26.63 8.91
CA TRP A 99 4.48 -26.41 8.09
C TRP A 99 3.64 -25.25 8.58
N LYS A 100 3.40 -25.15 9.89
CA LYS A 100 2.67 -24.03 10.49
C LYS A 100 3.34 -22.70 10.18
N TRP A 101 4.67 -22.62 10.32
CA TRP A 101 5.43 -21.41 10.00
C TRP A 101 5.34 -21.06 8.51
N ALA A 102 5.49 -22.04 7.62
CA ALA A 102 5.39 -21.83 6.18
C ALA A 102 3.99 -21.34 5.76
N LEU A 103 2.93 -21.97 6.30
CA LEU A 103 1.56 -21.56 6.07
C LEU A 103 1.27 -20.17 6.62
N GLN A 104 1.77 -19.85 7.83
CA GLN A 104 1.63 -18.53 8.42
C GLN A 104 2.36 -17.47 7.60
N PHE A 105 3.61 -17.74 7.20
CA PHE A 105 4.38 -16.86 6.31
C PHE A 105 3.62 -16.62 5.01
N TRP A 106 3.07 -17.68 4.41
CA TRP A 106 2.29 -17.57 3.19
C TRP A 106 0.98 -16.78 3.38
N TRP A 107 0.27 -17.01 4.48
CA TRP A 107 -0.93 -16.25 4.84
C TRP A 107 -0.62 -14.75 5.01
N THR A 108 0.55 -14.41 5.53
CA THR A 108 1.00 -13.03 5.71
C THR A 108 1.51 -12.39 4.41
N VAL A 109 2.33 -13.11 3.63
CA VAL A 109 3.08 -12.54 2.49
C VAL A 109 2.38 -12.77 1.15
N GLY A 110 1.65 -13.86 1.01
CA GLY A 110 0.93 -14.24 -0.21
C GLY A 110 0.01 -13.14 -0.76
N PRO A 111 -0.86 -12.52 0.07
CA PRO A 111 -1.67 -11.37 -0.33
C PRO A 111 -0.88 -10.21 -0.93
N TRP A 112 0.29 -9.89 -0.35
CA TRP A 112 1.15 -8.82 -0.86
C TRP A 112 1.77 -9.18 -2.20
N ILE A 113 2.22 -10.43 -2.37
CA ILE A 113 2.74 -10.93 -3.65
C ILE A 113 1.64 -10.89 -4.71
N GLN A 114 0.41 -11.29 -4.35
CA GLN A 114 -0.74 -11.22 -5.25
C GLN A 114 -1.05 -9.78 -5.65
N LEU A 115 -1.11 -8.85 -4.70
CA LEU A 115 -1.31 -7.42 -4.96
C LEU A 115 -0.22 -6.85 -5.88
N LEU A 116 1.05 -7.16 -5.64
CA LEU A 116 2.16 -6.72 -6.48
C LEU A 116 2.05 -7.32 -7.89
N THR A 117 1.78 -8.62 -7.99
CA THR A 117 1.61 -9.31 -9.27
C THR A 117 0.48 -8.69 -10.07
N LEU A 118 -0.67 -8.47 -9.44
CA LEU A 118 -1.82 -7.80 -10.04
C LEU A 118 -1.49 -6.38 -10.47
N ARG A 119 -0.76 -5.64 -9.65
CA ARG A 119 -0.41 -4.26 -9.95
C ARG A 119 0.49 -4.16 -11.18
N TYR A 120 1.45 -5.06 -11.35
CA TYR A 120 2.42 -4.97 -12.45
C TYR A 120 1.99 -5.75 -13.70
N VAL A 121 1.49 -6.98 -13.52
CA VAL A 121 1.02 -7.82 -14.64
C VAL A 121 -0.38 -7.38 -15.09
N GLY A 122 -1.23 -6.98 -14.14
CA GLY A 122 -2.59 -6.52 -14.38
C GLY A 122 -2.71 -5.03 -14.70
N TRP A 123 -1.60 -4.33 -14.91
CA TRP A 123 -1.57 -2.87 -15.11
C TRP A 123 -2.54 -2.41 -16.20
N SER A 124 -2.51 -3.06 -17.36
CA SER A 124 -3.40 -2.73 -18.49
C SER A 124 -4.89 -2.85 -18.16
N GLN A 125 -5.27 -3.78 -17.28
CA GLN A 125 -6.65 -4.00 -16.87
C GLN A 125 -7.09 -2.93 -15.86
N LEU A 126 -6.25 -2.63 -14.87
CA LEU A 126 -6.48 -1.56 -13.90
C LEU A 126 -6.66 -0.21 -14.62
N ASP A 127 -5.82 0.03 -15.60
CA ASP A 127 -5.86 1.21 -16.45
C ASP A 127 -7.12 1.27 -17.34
N GLY A 128 -7.49 0.14 -17.95
CA GLY A 128 -8.74 0.04 -18.71
C GLY A 128 -9.98 0.28 -17.86
N ILE A 129 -10.01 -0.23 -16.62
CA ILE A 129 -11.10 0.00 -15.66
C ILE A 129 -11.18 1.49 -15.32
N PHE A 130 -10.05 2.10 -14.98
CA PHE A 130 -9.94 3.52 -14.68
C PHE A 130 -10.49 4.38 -15.84
N LEU A 131 -10.01 4.15 -17.07
CA LEU A 131 -10.48 4.91 -18.23
C LEU A 131 -11.94 4.62 -18.58
N SER A 132 -12.44 3.40 -18.36
CA SER A 132 -13.84 3.07 -18.62
C SER A 132 -14.78 3.87 -17.73
N VAL A 133 -14.49 3.92 -16.43
CA VAL A 133 -15.30 4.71 -15.49
C VAL A 133 -15.09 6.20 -15.71
N LEU A 134 -13.86 6.64 -16.02
CA LEU A 134 -13.63 8.05 -16.37
C LEU A 134 -14.43 8.47 -17.60
N ARG A 135 -14.56 7.61 -18.62
CA ARG A 135 -15.37 7.90 -19.81
C ARG A 135 -16.86 7.98 -19.49
N ASP A 136 -17.35 7.16 -18.56
CA ASP A 136 -18.74 7.23 -18.10
C ASP A 136 -19.04 8.53 -17.32
N LEU A 137 -18.02 9.12 -16.67
CA LEU A 137 -18.13 10.35 -15.89
C LEU A 137 -17.86 11.63 -16.68
N ASP A 138 -16.79 11.63 -17.48
CA ASP A 138 -16.29 12.74 -18.28
C ASP A 138 -15.60 12.20 -19.55
N PRO A 139 -16.36 12.06 -20.66
CA PRO A 139 -15.83 11.54 -21.92
C PRO A 139 -14.67 12.37 -22.48
N GLN A 140 -14.74 13.71 -22.35
CA GLN A 140 -13.72 14.61 -22.91
C GLN A 140 -12.37 14.37 -22.23
N ARG A 141 -12.36 14.35 -20.89
CA ARG A 141 -11.14 14.13 -20.12
C ARG A 141 -10.60 12.71 -20.28
N ALA A 142 -11.47 11.72 -20.43
CA ALA A 142 -11.07 10.35 -20.75
C ALA A 142 -10.37 10.28 -22.11
N ASP A 143 -10.92 10.96 -23.13
CA ASP A 143 -10.37 10.97 -24.48
C ASP A 143 -9.03 11.73 -24.55
N GLU A 144 -8.93 12.88 -23.88
CA GLU A 144 -7.66 13.61 -23.70
C GLU A 144 -6.59 12.71 -23.07
N LEU A 145 -6.94 12.03 -21.98
CA LEU A 145 -6.03 11.16 -21.26
C LEU A 145 -5.64 9.94 -22.10
N SER A 146 -6.57 9.38 -22.88
CA SER A 146 -6.32 8.22 -23.74
C SER A 146 -5.34 8.51 -24.88
N ARG A 147 -5.22 9.77 -25.32
CA ARG A 147 -4.24 10.21 -26.34
C ARG A 147 -2.81 10.19 -25.80
N LEU A 148 -2.63 10.31 -24.49
CA LEU A 148 -1.33 10.26 -23.85
C LEU A 148 -0.87 8.81 -23.70
N ARG A 149 0.35 8.51 -24.16
CA ARG A 149 0.93 7.18 -23.99
C ARG A 149 1.24 6.93 -22.51
N PRO A 150 0.72 5.85 -21.90
CA PRO A 150 1.11 5.48 -20.55
C PRO A 150 2.56 5.04 -20.53
N GLU A 151 3.24 5.36 -19.43
CA GLU A 151 4.57 4.84 -19.16
C GLU A 151 4.56 3.29 -19.12
N PRO A 152 5.56 2.60 -19.71
CA PRO A 152 5.58 1.15 -19.73
C PRO A 152 5.65 0.58 -18.30
N ALA A 153 4.94 -0.52 -18.08
CA ALA A 153 4.83 -1.17 -16.77
C ALA A 153 6.20 -1.58 -16.19
N THR A 154 7.18 -1.89 -17.05
CA THR A 154 8.56 -2.19 -16.66
C THR A 154 9.23 -1.01 -15.96
N ASN A 155 9.05 0.21 -16.45
CA ASN A 155 9.60 1.41 -15.83
C ASN A 155 8.90 1.72 -14.50
N ALA A 156 7.59 1.50 -14.43
CA ALA A 156 6.84 1.60 -13.18
C ALA A 156 7.36 0.60 -12.13
N LEU A 157 7.57 -0.66 -12.52
CA LEU A 157 8.15 -1.70 -11.67
C LEU A 157 9.56 -1.33 -11.21
N LEU A 158 10.45 -0.98 -12.13
CA LEU A 158 11.85 -0.66 -11.82
C LEU A 158 11.95 0.51 -10.84
N ARG A 159 11.13 1.55 -11.00
CA ARG A 159 11.09 2.68 -10.06
C ARG A 159 10.58 2.25 -8.69
N SER A 160 9.52 1.45 -8.62
CA SER A 160 9.00 0.92 -7.35
C SER A 160 10.01 0.01 -6.65
N MET A 161 10.72 -0.84 -7.39
CA MET A 161 11.81 -1.67 -6.85
C MET A 161 12.96 -0.80 -6.35
N ARG A 162 13.41 0.19 -7.13
CA ARG A 162 14.47 1.13 -6.73
C ARG A 162 14.10 1.91 -5.47
N ARG A 163 12.83 2.32 -5.33
CA ARG A 163 12.29 2.98 -4.14
C ARG A 163 12.33 2.04 -2.93
N GLN A 164 11.86 0.81 -3.07
CA GLN A 164 11.87 -0.18 -2.00
C GLN A 164 13.28 -0.55 -1.58
N LEU A 165 14.20 -0.75 -2.55
CA LEU A 165 15.61 -1.01 -2.28
C LEU A 165 16.28 0.15 -1.53
N ARG A 166 16.01 1.40 -1.93
CA ARG A 166 16.52 2.58 -1.23
C ARG A 166 15.97 2.69 0.20
N MET A 167 14.69 2.36 0.40
CA MET A 167 14.12 2.30 1.75
C MET A 167 14.76 1.19 2.56
N LEU A 168 14.87 -0.03 2.00
CA LEU A 168 15.53 -1.19 2.61
C LEU A 168 16.98 -0.90 3.00
N SER A 169 17.74 -0.18 2.16
CA SER A 169 19.12 0.20 2.47
C SER A 169 19.24 1.17 3.65
N LEU A 170 18.17 1.88 3.99
CA LEU A 170 18.16 2.82 5.12
C LEU A 170 17.80 2.15 6.45
N TYR A 171 17.19 0.96 6.48
CA TYR A 171 16.80 0.27 7.72
C TYR A 171 17.94 -0.30 8.58
N PRO A 172 19.08 -0.78 8.04
CA PRO A 172 20.17 -1.32 8.85
C PRO A 172 20.76 -0.28 9.81
N LEU A 173 20.85 0.98 9.38
CA LEU A 173 21.51 2.03 10.14
C LEU A 173 20.75 2.38 11.45
N PRO A 174 19.44 2.69 11.43
CA PRO A 174 18.65 2.85 12.64
C PRO A 174 18.63 1.60 13.51
N TRP A 175 18.61 0.40 12.91
CA TRP A 175 18.63 -0.85 13.66
C TRP A 175 19.95 -1.06 14.42
N LEU A 176 21.09 -0.67 13.84
CA LEU A 176 22.38 -0.66 14.52
C LEU A 176 22.43 0.41 15.62
N LEU A 177 21.94 1.62 15.34
CA LEU A 177 21.92 2.72 16.31
C LEU A 177 20.99 2.43 17.49
N ALA A 178 19.88 1.73 17.27
CA ALA A 178 18.92 1.31 18.29
C ALA A 178 19.52 0.39 19.37
N ARG A 179 20.63 -0.31 19.06
CA ARG A 179 21.33 -1.21 20.00
C ARG A 179 22.30 -0.50 20.93
N ALA A 180 22.64 0.76 20.66
CA ALA A 180 23.52 1.51 21.52
C ALA A 180 22.72 2.11 22.70
N PRO A 181 23.15 1.91 23.96
CA PRO A 181 22.34 2.19 25.15
C PRO A 181 22.00 3.68 25.34
N LEU A 182 22.85 4.59 24.84
CA LEU A 182 22.68 6.05 25.01
C LEU A 182 21.90 6.71 23.87
N ILE A 183 22.09 6.23 22.64
CA ILE A 183 21.49 6.83 21.43
C ILE A 183 20.31 6.01 20.90
N GLY A 184 20.12 4.80 21.39
CA GLY A 184 19.10 3.86 20.89
C GLY A 184 17.68 4.40 20.96
N PRO A 185 17.24 5.01 22.09
CA PRO A 185 15.93 5.62 22.19
C PRO A 185 15.71 6.80 21.23
N LEU A 186 16.78 7.52 20.85
CA LEU A 186 16.72 8.67 19.96
C LEU A 186 16.83 8.29 18.47
N ALA A 187 17.34 7.10 18.17
CA ALA A 187 17.54 6.63 16.79
C ALA A 187 16.20 6.58 16.02
N TRP A 188 15.12 6.15 16.66
CA TRP A 188 13.80 6.02 16.02
C TRP A 188 13.09 7.37 15.78
N PRO A 189 13.03 8.30 16.76
CA PRO A 189 12.58 9.67 16.53
C PRO A 189 13.40 10.41 15.46
N ALA A 190 14.72 10.27 15.47
CA ALA A 190 15.59 10.93 14.48
C ALA A 190 15.37 10.40 13.06
N THR A 191 15.22 9.08 12.91
CA THR A 191 14.89 8.46 11.63
C THR A 191 13.52 8.91 11.13
N SER A 192 12.54 8.99 12.04
CA SER A 192 11.20 9.48 11.73
C SER A 192 11.26 10.93 11.25
N LEU A 193 11.93 11.83 11.99
CA LEU A 193 12.14 13.22 11.60
C LEU A 193 12.75 13.33 10.19
N TYR A 194 13.81 12.56 9.91
CA TYR A 194 14.50 12.57 8.62
C TYR A 194 13.61 12.14 7.45
N ILE A 195 12.78 11.12 7.64
CA ILE A 195 11.87 10.63 6.59
C ILE A 195 10.68 11.58 6.42
N LEU A 196 10.17 12.13 7.52
CA LEU A 196 8.97 12.96 7.54
C LEU A 196 9.22 14.37 7.00
N GLN A 197 10.37 14.98 7.32
CA GLN A 197 10.67 16.35 6.89
C GLN A 197 10.60 16.50 5.37
N GLN A 198 10.96 15.44 4.62
CA GLN A 198 10.92 15.42 3.16
C GLN A 198 9.49 15.31 2.59
N LYS A 199 8.51 14.92 3.40
CA LYS A 199 7.14 14.60 2.94
C LYS A 199 6.08 15.57 3.46
N VAL A 200 6.17 15.97 4.73
CA VAL A 200 5.17 16.78 5.44
C VAL A 200 5.74 18.10 5.97
N GLY A 201 6.99 18.41 5.65
CA GLY A 201 7.69 19.61 6.11
C GLY A 201 8.24 19.48 7.53
N PHE A 202 9.17 20.36 7.87
CA PHE A 202 9.95 20.25 9.11
C PHE A 202 9.10 20.36 10.38
N GLN A 203 8.14 21.28 10.43
CA GLN A 203 7.32 21.52 11.63
C GLN A 203 6.47 20.30 12.01
N ARG A 204 5.75 19.71 11.05
CA ARG A 204 4.95 18.49 11.27
C ARG A 204 5.84 17.30 11.61
N ALA A 205 6.98 17.17 10.92
CA ALA A 205 7.95 16.11 11.16
C ALA A 205 8.55 16.17 12.57
N LEU A 206 8.89 17.37 13.06
CA LEU A 206 9.42 17.59 14.40
C LEU A 206 8.36 17.29 15.47
N ALA A 207 7.13 17.77 15.30
CA ALA A 207 6.03 17.46 16.21
C ALA A 207 5.80 15.94 16.32
N CYS A 208 5.77 15.23 15.18
CA CYS A 208 5.64 13.77 15.17
C CYS A 208 6.83 13.07 15.84
N ALA A 209 8.07 13.51 15.61
CA ALA A 209 9.24 12.92 16.22
C ALA A 209 9.27 13.11 17.76
N LEU A 210 8.86 14.29 18.24
CA LEU A 210 8.74 14.57 19.67
C LEU A 210 7.63 13.75 20.32
N LEU A 211 6.46 13.64 19.67
CA LEU A 211 5.36 12.79 20.15
C LEU A 211 5.74 11.31 20.15
N ALA A 212 6.49 10.85 19.14
CA ALA A 212 7.00 9.49 19.05
C ALA A 212 8.02 9.14 20.16
N ALA A 213 8.69 10.15 20.75
CA ALA A 213 9.63 9.97 21.85
C ALA A 213 8.94 9.82 23.22
N LEU A 214 7.66 10.15 23.34
CA LEU A 214 6.89 10.00 24.58
C LEU A 214 6.42 8.54 24.73
N PRO A 215 6.73 7.83 25.84
CA PRO A 215 6.43 6.40 25.96
C PRO A 215 4.94 6.04 25.94
N LEU A 216 4.05 6.93 26.41
CA LEU A 216 2.59 6.70 26.41
C LEU A 216 1.91 7.13 25.11
N VAL A 217 2.43 8.16 24.44
CA VAL A 217 1.83 8.75 23.24
C VAL A 217 2.47 8.20 21.96
N GLY A 218 3.68 7.67 22.08
CA GLY A 218 4.53 7.30 20.95
C GLY A 218 3.97 6.17 20.11
N ASP A 219 3.36 5.15 20.74
CA ASP A 219 2.73 4.05 20.01
C ASP A 219 1.51 4.53 19.21
N PHE A 220 0.67 5.37 19.83
CA PHE A 220 -0.50 5.95 19.17
C PHE A 220 -0.10 6.92 18.05
N ALA A 221 0.87 7.80 18.31
CA ALA A 221 1.40 8.72 17.31
C ALA A 221 2.02 7.95 16.13
N THR A 222 2.78 6.89 16.40
CA THR A 222 3.37 6.03 15.38
C THR A 222 2.28 5.31 14.57
N TYR A 223 1.23 4.82 15.21
CA TYR A 223 0.09 4.20 14.55
C TYR A 223 -0.65 5.19 13.63
N LEU A 224 -0.97 6.38 14.13
CA LEU A 224 -1.62 7.44 13.34
C LEU A 224 -0.76 7.86 12.15
N LEU A 225 0.53 8.06 12.37
CA LEU A 225 1.48 8.44 11.34
C LEU A 225 1.60 7.35 10.27
N ARG A 226 1.72 6.09 10.67
CA ARG A 226 1.74 4.94 9.77
C ARG A 226 0.46 4.89 8.94
N THR A 227 -0.69 5.05 9.58
CA THR A 227 -2.00 5.07 8.92
C THR A 227 -2.09 6.22 7.92
N TYR A 228 -1.69 7.42 8.31
CA TYR A 228 -1.65 8.60 7.44
C TYR A 228 -0.80 8.35 6.17
N PHE A 229 0.42 7.81 6.32
CA PHE A 229 1.25 7.50 5.16
C PHE A 229 0.69 6.38 4.31
N ALA A 230 0.08 5.38 4.93
CA ALA A 230 -0.51 4.27 4.22
C ALA A 230 -1.72 4.73 3.39
N VAL A 231 -2.60 5.56 3.96
CA VAL A 231 -3.73 6.18 3.26
C VAL A 231 -3.24 7.11 2.15
N THR A 232 -2.23 7.94 2.41
CA THR A 232 -1.62 8.81 1.39
C THR A 232 -1.02 8.01 0.23
N LEU A 233 -0.37 6.89 0.55
CA LEU A 233 0.17 5.98 -0.45
C LEU A 233 -0.97 5.36 -1.27
N VAL A 234 -2.03 4.87 -0.63
CA VAL A 234 -3.23 4.35 -1.32
C VAL A 234 -3.80 5.41 -2.26
N ALA A 235 -3.98 6.65 -1.81
CA ALA A 235 -4.48 7.75 -2.65
C ALA A 235 -3.62 7.96 -3.90
N ARG A 236 -2.29 7.97 -3.73
CA ARG A 236 -1.35 8.10 -4.85
C ARG A 236 -1.45 6.93 -5.82
N GLU A 237 -1.52 5.73 -5.29
CA GLU A 237 -1.54 4.49 -6.07
C GLU A 237 -2.84 4.33 -6.85
N LEU A 238 -3.98 4.78 -6.30
CA LEU A 238 -5.26 4.86 -7.01
C LEU A 238 -5.20 5.80 -8.22
N LEU A 239 -4.42 6.87 -8.13
CA LEU A 239 -4.21 7.83 -9.21
C LEU A 239 -3.06 7.45 -10.15
N GLU A 240 -2.42 6.30 -9.95
CA GLU A 240 -1.29 5.87 -10.76
C GLU A 240 -1.64 5.78 -12.27
N PRO A 241 -2.84 5.35 -12.72
CA PRO A 241 -3.17 5.36 -14.15
C PRO A 241 -3.13 6.76 -14.76
N TYR A 242 -3.56 7.78 -14.02
CA TYR A 242 -3.43 9.18 -14.42
C TYR A 242 -1.95 9.62 -14.43
N PHE A 243 -1.21 9.32 -13.36
CA PHE A 243 0.22 9.68 -13.24
C PHE A 243 1.12 9.00 -14.27
N SER A 244 0.75 7.81 -14.73
CA SER A 244 1.47 7.08 -15.78
C SER A 244 1.44 7.80 -17.12
N ARG A 245 0.42 8.62 -17.37
CA ARG A 245 0.24 9.39 -18.59
C ARG A 245 0.66 10.84 -18.47
N LYS A 246 0.62 11.37 -17.24
CA LYS A 246 1.06 12.73 -16.93
C LYS A 246 2.19 12.71 -15.90
N PRO A 247 3.44 12.38 -16.31
CA PRO A 247 4.58 12.30 -15.39
C PRO A 247 4.86 13.60 -14.64
N SER A 248 4.55 14.76 -15.22
CA SER A 248 4.65 16.06 -14.54
C SER A 248 3.76 16.14 -13.31
N ALA A 249 2.51 15.65 -13.39
CA ALA A 249 1.60 15.58 -12.26
C ALA A 249 2.08 14.58 -11.19
N ARG A 250 2.76 13.50 -11.60
CA ARG A 250 3.40 12.57 -10.66
C ARG A 250 4.54 13.24 -9.90
N ALA A 251 5.33 14.07 -10.57
CA ALA A 251 6.45 14.79 -9.97
C ALA A 251 5.95 15.80 -8.92
N SER A 252 4.82 16.47 -9.19
CA SER A 252 4.16 17.41 -8.28
C SER A 252 3.13 16.74 -7.35
N TRP A 253 3.25 15.43 -7.06
CA TRP A 253 2.30 14.71 -6.22
C TRP A 253 2.09 15.38 -4.86
N TRP A 254 3.16 15.84 -4.22
CA TRP A 254 3.08 16.46 -2.91
C TRP A 254 2.35 17.80 -2.94
N ASP A 255 2.42 18.55 -4.04
CA ASP A 255 1.65 19.79 -4.22
C ASP A 255 0.16 19.50 -4.43
N ILE A 256 -0.16 18.46 -5.21
CA ILE A 256 -1.55 17.99 -5.40
C ILE A 256 -2.12 17.51 -4.07
N LEU A 257 -1.34 16.73 -3.31
CA LEU A 257 -1.73 16.27 -1.98
C LEU A 257 -1.96 17.45 -1.05
N ALA A 258 -1.01 18.39 -0.94
CA ALA A 258 -1.12 19.53 -0.03
C ALA A 258 -2.37 20.38 -0.30
N LYS A 259 -2.77 20.56 -1.56
CA LYS A 259 -3.98 21.29 -1.94
C LYS A 259 -5.29 20.55 -1.68
N ASN A 260 -5.24 19.21 -1.66
CA ASN A 260 -6.43 18.35 -1.62
C ASN A 260 -6.35 17.32 -0.47
N GLU A 261 -5.56 17.60 0.58
CA GLU A 261 -5.15 16.63 1.60
C GLU A 261 -6.36 15.98 2.30
N PRO A 262 -7.32 16.73 2.86
CA PRO A 262 -8.45 16.12 3.54
C PRO A 262 -9.34 15.29 2.60
N LEU A 263 -9.55 15.78 1.37
CA LEU A 263 -10.36 15.11 0.36
C LEU A 263 -9.76 13.76 -0.04
N LEU A 264 -8.47 13.74 -0.37
CA LEU A 264 -7.73 12.55 -0.77
C LEU A 264 -7.65 11.53 0.37
N LEU A 265 -7.40 11.99 1.60
CA LEU A 265 -7.36 11.13 2.77
C LEU A 265 -8.75 10.54 3.08
N GLY A 266 -9.81 11.35 3.02
CA GLY A 266 -11.18 10.91 3.23
C GLY A 266 -11.65 9.90 2.20
N PHE A 267 -11.23 10.08 0.94
CA PHE A 267 -11.51 9.15 -0.14
C PHE A 267 -10.73 7.83 -0.01
N ALA A 268 -9.44 7.91 0.34
CA ALA A 268 -8.57 6.74 0.41
C ALA A 268 -8.66 5.95 1.73
N ALA A 269 -9.11 6.55 2.83
CA ALA A 269 -9.16 5.88 4.13
C ALA A 269 -10.07 4.64 4.17
N PRO A 270 -11.32 4.67 3.65
CA PRO A 270 -12.16 3.47 3.55
C PRO A 270 -11.50 2.37 2.70
N ILE A 271 -10.84 2.77 1.61
CA ILE A 271 -10.14 1.87 0.71
C ILE A 271 -8.95 1.22 1.42
N TYR A 272 -8.19 1.98 2.20
CA TYR A 272 -7.08 1.46 2.99
C TYR A 272 -7.56 0.39 3.97
N ALA A 273 -8.62 0.67 4.74
CA ALA A 273 -9.22 -0.30 5.66
C ALA A 273 -9.68 -1.59 4.95
N MET A 274 -10.20 -1.47 3.73
CA MET A 274 -10.58 -2.62 2.89
C MET A 274 -9.37 -3.45 2.42
N ILE A 275 -8.27 -2.81 2.04
CA ILE A 275 -7.08 -3.49 1.52
C ILE A 275 -6.36 -4.29 2.61
N GLU A 276 -6.48 -3.88 3.87
CA GLU A 276 -5.93 -4.63 5.00
C GLU A 276 -6.55 -6.02 5.19
N ILE A 277 -7.71 -6.30 4.57
CA ILE A 277 -8.33 -7.62 4.59
C ILE A 277 -7.52 -8.55 3.65
N PRO A 278 -6.77 -9.55 4.14
CA PRO A 278 -5.75 -10.25 3.34
C PRO A 278 -6.26 -10.86 2.04
N LEU A 279 -7.41 -11.52 2.07
CA LEU A 279 -7.98 -12.19 0.87
C LEU A 279 -8.87 -11.26 0.04
N ALA A 280 -9.53 -10.29 0.67
CA ALA A 280 -10.42 -9.38 -0.03
C ALA A 280 -9.66 -8.18 -0.62
N GLY A 281 -8.53 -7.79 -0.06
CA GLY A 281 -7.75 -6.63 -0.46
C GLY A 281 -7.41 -6.60 -1.95
N PRO A 282 -6.90 -7.69 -2.55
CA PRO A 282 -6.69 -7.78 -4.00
C PRO A 282 -7.96 -7.55 -4.84
N LEU A 283 -9.10 -8.02 -4.37
CA LEU A 283 -10.40 -7.86 -5.05
C LEU A 283 -10.90 -6.42 -4.94
N LEU A 284 -10.83 -5.89 -3.72
CA LEU A 284 -11.27 -4.55 -3.38
C LEU A 284 -10.38 -3.50 -4.03
N TRP A 285 -9.10 -3.80 -4.28
CA TRP A 285 -8.19 -2.94 -5.03
C TRP A 285 -8.72 -2.60 -6.43
N VAL A 286 -9.31 -3.57 -7.13
CA VAL A 286 -9.84 -3.36 -8.49
C VAL A 286 -11.04 -2.44 -8.47
N ILE A 287 -11.93 -2.64 -7.50
CA ILE A 287 -13.11 -1.79 -7.30
C ILE A 287 -12.64 -0.38 -6.97
N ALA A 288 -11.69 -0.25 -6.05
CA ALA A 288 -11.09 1.02 -5.67
C ALA A 288 -10.44 1.73 -6.87
N GLN A 289 -9.79 0.99 -7.77
CA GLN A 289 -9.22 1.53 -8.99
C GLN A 289 -10.29 2.12 -9.93
N GLY A 290 -11.46 1.48 -10.00
CA GLY A 290 -12.63 2.01 -10.71
C GLY A 290 -13.25 3.23 -10.02
N CYS A 291 -13.08 3.38 -8.72
CA CYS A 291 -13.54 4.56 -7.97
C CYS A 291 -12.64 5.79 -8.21
N ALA A 292 -11.35 5.59 -8.46
CA ALA A 292 -10.35 6.66 -8.53
C ALA A 292 -10.64 7.82 -9.52
N PRO A 293 -11.30 7.61 -10.68
CA PRO A 293 -11.71 8.71 -11.56
C PRO A 293 -12.58 9.76 -10.86
N MET A 294 -13.44 9.35 -9.91
CA MET A 294 -14.32 10.29 -9.19
C MET A 294 -13.51 11.31 -8.40
N VAL A 295 -12.49 10.88 -7.66
CA VAL A 295 -11.66 11.83 -6.91
C VAL A 295 -10.81 12.68 -7.85
N LEU A 296 -10.32 12.14 -8.98
CA LEU A 296 -9.56 12.90 -9.97
C LEU A 296 -10.30 14.13 -10.50
N LEU A 297 -11.62 14.02 -10.72
CA LEU A 297 -12.43 15.13 -11.21
C LEU A 297 -12.57 16.28 -10.20
N HIS A 298 -12.34 15.99 -8.91
CA HIS A 298 -12.46 16.96 -7.82
C HIS A 298 -11.11 17.55 -7.37
N LEU A 299 -9.99 17.10 -7.96
CA LEU A 299 -8.67 17.64 -7.65
C LEU A 299 -8.47 19.01 -8.29
N ARG A 300 -7.98 19.96 -7.49
CA ARG A 300 -7.54 21.30 -7.90
C ARG A 300 -6.06 21.33 -8.26
#